data_AF-A0A552AGI5-F1
#
_entry.id   AF-A0A552AGI5-F1
#
_cell.length_a   1.000
_cell.length_b   1.000
_cell.length_c   1.000
_cell.angle_alpha   90.00
_cell.angle_beta   90.00
_cell.angle_gamma   90.00
#
_symmetry.space_group_name_H-M   'P 1'
#
loop_
_entity.id
_entity.type
_entity.pdbx_description
1 polymer ?
#
loop_
_entity_poly.entity_id
_entity_poly.type
_entity_poly.pdbx_seq_one_letter_code
_entity_poly.pdbx_strand_id
1 'polypeptide(L)'
;LLYNLSRNLQALPKRTQEERKFIMRLAPLYEQDREAAIQQGEANLVLRLLKRRFGELPPHITETIQKLSVEKLEDLGEALLDFETQADLINWLNQN
;
A
#
# COMPACT_ATOMS: atom_id res chain seq x y z
N LEU A 1 7.17 11.58 -11.54
CA LEU A 1 8.40 11.76 -10.74
C LEU A 1 9.70 11.76 -11.57
N LEU A 2 9.85 10.83 -12.53
CA LEU A 2 11.05 10.70 -13.37
C LEU A 2 11.55 11.99 -14.05
N TYR A 3 10.64 12.81 -14.58
CA TYR A 3 11.01 14.09 -15.22
C TYR A 3 11.65 15.07 -14.23
N ASN A 4 11.08 15.20 -13.03
CA ASN A 4 11.61 16.08 -11.98
C ASN A 4 12.92 15.53 -11.40
N LEU A 5 13.02 14.22 -11.19
CA LEU A 5 14.24 13.56 -10.75
C LEU A 5 15.36 13.75 -11.78
N SER A 6 15.05 13.59 -13.07
CA SER A 6 16.00 13.82 -14.17
C SER A 6 16.53 15.26 -14.18
N ARG A 7 15.64 16.24 -14.05
CA ARG A 7 16.00 17.65 -13.99
C ARG A 7 16.88 17.97 -12.77
N ASN A 8 16.53 17.43 -11.60
CA ASN A 8 17.31 17.62 -10.37
C ASN A 8 18.69 16.96 -10.45
N LEU A 9 18.79 15.77 -11.05
CA LEU A 9 20.07 15.08 -11.28
C LEU A 9 20.97 15.84 -12.26
N GLN A 10 20.40 16.51 -13.26
CA GLN A 10 21.14 17.34 -14.21
C GLN A 10 21.73 18.59 -13.55
N ALA A 11 21.03 19.16 -12.58
CA ALA A 11 21.47 20.34 -11.83
C ALA A 11 22.60 20.05 -10.82
N LEU A 12 22.95 18.78 -10.57
CA LEU A 12 24.05 18.42 -9.66
C LEU A 12 25.41 18.51 -10.39
N PRO A 13 26.32 19.40 -9.96
CA PRO A 13 27.53 19.76 -10.71
C PRO A 13 28.64 18.69 -10.71
N LYS A 14 28.43 17.49 -10.13
CA LYS A 14 29.49 16.49 -9.92
C LYS A 14 29.16 15.02 -10.27
N ARG A 15 27.99 14.71 -10.86
CA ARG A 15 27.65 13.31 -11.23
C ARG A 15 27.94 12.99 -12.69
N THR A 16 28.53 11.82 -12.93
CA THR A 16 28.78 11.31 -14.28
C THR A 16 27.46 10.96 -14.99
N GLN A 17 27.49 10.91 -16.33
CA GLN A 17 26.30 10.54 -17.11
C GLN A 17 25.81 9.11 -16.78
N GLU A 18 26.72 8.22 -16.40
CA GLU A 18 26.41 6.83 -16.03
C GLU A 18 25.70 6.76 -14.68
N GLU A 19 26.20 7.46 -13.66
CA GLU A 19 25.56 7.55 -12.34
C GLU A 19 24.13 8.11 -12.44
N ARG A 20 23.90 9.09 -13.32
CA ARG A 20 22.57 9.67 -13.55
C ARG A 20 21.61 8.62 -14.15
N LYS A 21 22.05 7.90 -15.19
CA LYS A 21 21.25 6.83 -15.82
C LYS A 21 20.93 5.71 -14.84
N PHE A 22 21.88 5.35 -13.98
CA PHE A 22 21.69 4.35 -12.95
C PHE A 22 20.59 4.77 -11.96
N ILE A 23 20.64 6.01 -11.47
CA ILE A 23 19.65 6.52 -10.49
C ILE A 23 18.26 6.66 -11.11
N MET A 24 18.16 7.07 -12.37
CA MET A 24 16.87 7.09 -13.08
C MET A 24 16.22 5.71 -13.19
N ARG A 25 17.02 4.64 -13.29
CA ARG A 25 16.52 3.26 -13.32
C ARG A 25 16.10 2.76 -11.95
N LEU A 26 16.78 3.20 -10.89
CA LEU A 26 16.49 2.76 -9.53
C LEU A 26 15.30 3.49 -8.89
N ALA A 27 15.04 4.74 -9.25
CA ALA A 27 14.00 5.52 -8.59
C ALA A 27 12.59 4.91 -8.68
N PRO A 28 12.12 4.39 -9.84
CA PRO A 28 10.84 3.69 -9.90
C PRO A 28 10.79 2.46 -9.00
N LEU A 29 11.90 1.72 -8.86
CA LEU A 29 11.96 0.54 -8.00
C LEU A 29 11.82 0.94 -6.52
N TYR A 30 12.50 2.00 -6.10
CA TYR A 30 12.36 2.52 -4.73
C TYR A 30 10.93 3.03 -4.45
N GLU A 31 10.31 3.71 -5.42
CA GLU A 31 8.92 4.14 -5.30
C GLU A 31 7.98 2.94 -5.16
N GLN A 32 8.15 1.91 -5.99
CA GLN A 32 7.38 0.66 -5.89
C GLN A 32 7.56 -0.03 -4.55
N ASP A 33 8.80 -0.17 -4.07
CA ASP A 33 9.09 -0.78 -2.76
C ASP A 33 8.45 0.03 -1.62
N ARG A 34 8.46 1.36 -1.72
CA ARG A 34 7.81 2.25 -0.75
C ARG A 34 6.30 2.10 -0.78
N GLU A 35 5.67 2.07 -1.95
CA GLU A 35 4.23 1.87 -2.10
C GLU A 35 3.80 0.51 -1.55
N ALA A 36 4.54 -0.56 -1.86
CA ALA A 36 4.30 -1.89 -1.31
C ALA A 36 4.46 -1.91 0.23
N ALA A 37 5.46 -1.21 0.78
CA ALA A 37 5.65 -1.12 2.22
C ALA A 37 4.49 -0.38 2.93
N ILE A 38 3.95 0.68 2.32
CA ILE A 38 2.78 1.41 2.84
C ILE A 38 1.55 0.49 2.83
N GLN A 39 1.26 -0.13 1.68
CA GLN A 39 0.13 -1.03 1.50
C GLN A 39 0.18 -2.21 2.49
N GLN A 40 1.35 -2.83 2.67
CA GLN A 40 1.54 -3.89 3.66
C GLN A 40 1.34 -3.40 5.09
N GLY A 41 1.80 -2.19 5.42
CA GLY A 41 1.64 -1.57 6.73
C GLY A 41 0.18 -1.33 7.10
N GLU A 42 -0.60 -0.80 6.15
CA GLU A 42 -2.03 -0.55 6.31
C GLU A 42 -2.84 -1.84 6.40
N ALA A 43 -2.58 -2.82 5.52
CA ALA A 43 -3.22 -4.12 5.59
C ALA A 43 -2.98 -4.79 6.95
N ASN A 44 -1.75 -4.72 7.48
CA ASN A 44 -1.42 -5.24 8.80
C ASN A 44 -2.15 -4.51 9.93
N LEU A 45 -2.40 -3.20 9.80
CA LEU A 45 -3.19 -2.46 10.78
C LEU A 45 -4.65 -2.91 10.74
N VAL A 46 -5.28 -2.89 9.56
CA VAL A 46 -6.67 -3.29 9.36
C VAL A 46 -6.91 -4.72 9.85
N LEU A 47 -6.04 -5.67 9.49
CA LEU A 47 -6.14 -7.06 9.94
C LEU A 47 -6.05 -7.20 11.46
N ARG A 48 -5.21 -6.41 12.14
CA ARG A 48 -5.15 -6.42 13.61
C ARG A 48 -6.43 -5.88 14.24
N LEU A 49 -7.02 -4.83 13.64
CA LEU A 49 -8.30 -4.26 14.11
C LEU A 49 -9.44 -5.26 13.93
N LEU A 50 -9.55 -5.85 12.74
CA LEU A 50 -10.55 -6.89 12.45
C LEU A 50 -10.38 -8.11 13.37
N LYS A 51 -9.13 -8.56 13.57
CA LYS A 51 -8.84 -9.67 14.48
C LYS A 51 -9.25 -9.36 15.92
N ARG A 52 -9.06 -8.11 16.37
CA ARG A 52 -9.49 -7.67 17.69
C ARG A 52 -11.01 -7.61 17.82
N ARG A 53 -11.73 -7.25 16.75
CA ARG A 53 -13.20 -7.11 16.75
C ARG A 53 -13.92 -8.46 16.59
N PHE A 54 -13.46 -9.29 15.66
CA PHE A 54 -14.16 -10.51 15.22
C PHE A 54 -13.44 -11.81 15.56
N GLY A 55 -12.23 -11.73 16.13
CA GLY A 55 -11.40 -12.91 16.39
C GLY A 55 -10.62 -13.37 15.15
N GLU A 56 -10.22 -14.65 15.12
CA GLU A 56 -9.48 -15.19 13.97
C GLU A 56 -10.33 -15.16 12.70
N LEU A 57 -9.76 -14.60 11.62
CA LEU A 57 -10.41 -14.56 10.32
C LEU A 57 -9.97 -15.74 9.45
N PRO A 58 -10.83 -16.22 8.54
CA PRO A 58 -10.44 -17.22 7.56
C PRO A 58 -9.26 -16.75 6.68
N PRO A 59 -8.33 -17.63 6.29
CA PRO A 59 -7.16 -17.25 5.49
C PRO A 59 -7.50 -16.50 4.20
N HIS A 60 -8.53 -16.93 3.48
CA HIS A 60 -8.96 -16.28 2.23
C HIS A 60 -9.38 -14.81 2.43
N ILE A 61 -9.96 -14.47 3.59
CA ILE A 61 -10.30 -13.07 3.92
C ILE A 61 -9.02 -12.28 4.16
N THR A 62 -8.08 -12.84 4.93
CA THR A 62 -6.80 -12.17 5.21
C THR A 62 -5.97 -11.93 3.96
N GLU A 63 -5.92 -12.91 3.05
CA GLU A 63 -5.24 -12.81 1.76
C GLU A 63 -5.89 -11.79 0.83
N THR A 64 -7.22 -11.67 0.87
CA THR A 64 -7.96 -10.65 0.10
C THR A 64 -7.60 -9.25 0.60
N ILE A 65 -7.64 -9.03 1.91
CA ILE A 65 -7.32 -7.74 2.52
C ILE A 65 -5.86 -7.33 2.24
N GLN A 66 -4.92 -8.28 2.29
CA GLN A 66 -3.50 -8.03 1.96
C GLN A 66 -3.27 -7.61 0.51
N LYS A 67 -4.22 -7.82 -0.39
CA LYS A 67 -4.12 -7.46 -1.81
C LYS A 67 -4.88 -6.18 -2.15
N LEU A 68 -5.61 -5.59 -1.20
CA LEU A 68 -6.30 -4.32 -1.40
C LEU A 68 -5.30 -3.19 -1.63
N SER A 69 -5.68 -2.20 -2.45
CA SER A 69 -4.93 -0.95 -2.56
C SER A 69 -4.97 -0.18 -1.23
N VAL A 70 -4.02 0.74 -1.05
CA VAL A 70 -3.99 1.70 0.07
C VAL A 70 -5.36 2.39 0.25
N GLU A 71 -5.91 2.96 -0.82
CA GLU A 71 -7.23 3.62 -0.80
C GLU A 71 -8.34 2.70 -0.29
N LYS A 72 -8.38 1.44 -0.74
CA LYS A 72 -9.37 0.47 -0.25
C LYS A 72 -9.13 0.03 1.19
N LEU A 73 -7.88 0.03 1.65
CA LEU A 73 -7.54 -0.25 3.05
C LEU A 73 -7.96 0.90 3.97
N GLU A 74 -7.79 2.15 3.52
CA GLU A 74 -8.29 3.35 4.21
C GLU A 74 -9.82 3.31 4.29
N ASP A 75 -10.51 3.10 3.17
CA ASP A 75 -11.97 2.95 3.11
C ASP A 75 -12.48 1.84 4.04
N LEU A 76 -11.82 0.67 4.04
CA LEU A 76 -12.14 -0.43 4.93
C LEU A 76 -11.92 -0.07 6.39
N GLY A 77 -10.89 0.72 6.69
CA GLY A 77 -10.60 1.20 8.04
C GLY A 77 -11.70 2.11 8.60
N GLU A 78 -12.28 2.97 7.76
CA GLU A 78 -13.43 3.81 8.12
C GLU A 78 -14.71 2.98 8.25
N ALA A 79 -15.05 2.18 7.23
CA ALA A 79 -16.24 1.33 7.22
C ALA A 79 -16.24 0.31 8.37
N LEU A 80 -15.05 -0.13 8.80
CA LEU A 80 -14.89 -1.03 9.93
C LEU A 80 -15.58 -0.49 11.18
N LEU A 81 -15.64 0.82 11.39
CA LEU A 81 -16.26 1.41 12.59
C LEU A 81 -17.76 1.07 12.66
N ASP A 82 -18.43 1.00 11.52
CA ASP A 82 -19.87 0.78 11.39
C ASP A 82 -20.27 -0.71 11.34
N PHE A 83 -19.32 -1.64 11.14
CA PHE A 83 -19.65 -3.07 11.03
C PHE A 83 -20.15 -3.66 12.34
N GLU A 84 -21.31 -4.30 12.37
CA GLU A 84 -21.79 -4.98 13.58
C GLU A 84 -21.34 -6.44 13.63
N THR A 85 -21.15 -7.05 12.47
CA THR A 85 -20.91 -8.48 12.31
C THR A 85 -19.82 -8.78 11.29
N GLN A 86 -19.32 -10.01 11.31
CA GLN A 86 -18.40 -10.50 10.27
C GLN A 86 -19.08 -10.57 8.89
N ALA A 87 -20.41 -10.66 8.83
CA ALA A 87 -21.14 -10.63 7.56
C ALA A 87 -21.02 -9.26 6.88
N ASP A 88 -20.96 -8.17 7.64
CA ASP A 88 -20.80 -6.81 7.10
C ASP A 88 -19.44 -6.66 6.40
N LEU A 89 -18.38 -7.20 7.01
CA LEU A 89 -17.05 -7.29 6.40
C LEU A 89 -17.08 -8.06 5.08
N ILE A 90 -17.72 -9.23 5.06
CA ILE A 90 -17.79 -10.07 3.86
C ILE A 90 -18.58 -9.35 2.75
N ASN A 91 -19.69 -8.70 3.10
CA ASN A 91 -20.48 -7.93 2.17
C ASN A 91 -19.68 -6.76 1.59
N TRP A 92 -18.94 -6.03 2.43
CA TRP A 92 -18.09 -4.93 1.98
C TRP A 92 -17.03 -5.40 0.98
N LEU A 93 -16.34 -6.51 1.28
CA LEU A 93 -15.29 -7.09 0.43
C LEU A 93 -15.84 -7.62 -0.92
N ASN A 94 -17.13 -7.97 -0.99
CA ASN A 94 -17.76 -8.40 -2.24
C ASN A 94 -18.20 -7.23 -3.12
N GLN A 95 -18.29 -6.02 -2.56
CA GLN A 95 -18.78 -4.82 -3.24
C GLN A 95 -17.66 -3.84 -3.64
N ASN A 96 -16.44 -4.05 -3.13
CA ASN A 96 -15.30 -3.14 -3.26
C ASN A 96 -14.04 -3.87 -3.74
#